data_AF-A0A847HIY2-F1
#
_entry.id   AF-A0A847HIY2-F1
#
_cell.length_a   1.000
_cell.length_b   1.000
_cell.length_c   1.000
_cell.angle_alpha   90.00
_cell.angle_beta   90.00
_cell.angle_gamma   90.00
#
_symmetry.space_group_name_H-M   'P 1'
#
loop_
_entity.id
_entity.type
_entity.pdbx_description
1 polymer ?
#
loop_
_entity_poly.entity_id
_entity_poly.type
_entity_poly.pdbx_seq_one_letter_code
_entity_poly.pdbx_strand_id
1 'polypeptide(L)'
;MTKTRINISLDQDLADFVRLFAVENRTTVADMITQYLLALKRQAEGDRVEKILSNPAFEKAMLDAQATLRNGKARWHSYEEVFGD
;
A
#
# COMPACT_ATOMS: atom_id res chain seq x y z
N MET A 1 12.53 -10.26 -9.68
CA MET A 1 11.77 -10.22 -8.41
C MET A 1 11.98 -11.53 -7.67
N THR A 2 12.37 -11.47 -6.40
CA THR A 2 12.51 -12.66 -5.55
C THR A 2 11.12 -13.26 -5.29
N LYS A 3 10.94 -14.55 -5.60
CA LYS A 3 9.67 -15.26 -5.34
C LYS A 3 9.74 -15.89 -3.95
N THR A 4 8.76 -15.60 -3.10
CA THR A 4 8.60 -16.23 -1.79
C THR A 4 7.45 -17.24 -1.86
N ARG A 5 7.66 -18.45 -1.33
CA ARG A 5 6.62 -19.49 -1.27
C ARG A 5 5.76 -19.29 -0.02
N ILE A 6 4.44 -19.35 -0.19
CA ILE A 6 3.46 -19.39 0.90
C ILE A 6 2.78 -20.76 0.84
N ASN A 7 2.73 -21.47 1.96
CA ASN A 7 2.00 -22.73 2.08
C ASN A 7 0.67 -22.46 2.79
N ILE A 8 -0.45 -22.85 2.17
CA ILE A 8 -1.80 -22.64 2.70
C ILE A 8 -2.45 -24.02 2.83
N SER A 9 -3.03 -24.29 3.99
CA SER A 9 -3.88 -25.46 4.19
C SER A 9 -5.33 -25.06 3.97
N LEU A 10 -6.05 -25.83 3.17
CA LEU A 10 -7.48 -25.67 2.90
C LEU A 10 -8.17 -26.99 3.23
N ASP A 11 -9.45 -26.94 3.56
CA ASP A 11 -10.26 -28.16 3.56
C ASP A 11 -10.33 -28.73 2.13
N GLN A 12 -10.59 -30.04 2.04
CA GLN A 12 -10.55 -30.75 0.77
C GLN A 12 -11.62 -30.28 -0.22
N ASP A 13 -12.83 -29.97 0.28
CA ASP A 13 -13.95 -29.54 -0.55
C ASP A 13 -13.67 -28.17 -1.20
N LEU A 14 -13.16 -27.23 -0.40
CA LEU A 14 -12.74 -25.91 -0.85
C LEU A 14 -11.55 -25.99 -1.82
N ALA A 15 -10.60 -26.91 -1.57
CA ALA A 15 -9.47 -27.13 -2.45
C ALA A 15 -9.91 -27.67 -3.83
N ASP A 16 -10.89 -28.57 -3.86
CA ASP A 16 -11.43 -29.13 -5.10
C ASP A 16 -12.27 -28.09 -5.85
N PHE A 17 -13.10 -27.34 -5.14
CA PHE A 17 -13.86 -26.22 -5.69
C PHE A 17 -12.96 -25.18 -6.35
N VAL A 18 -11.95 -24.67 -5.63
CA VAL A 18 -11.10 -23.58 -6.16
C VAL A 18 -10.24 -24.05 -7.34
N ARG A 19 -9.86 -25.33 -7.38
CA ARG A 19 -9.17 -25.92 -8.54
C ARG A 19 -10.08 -25.96 -9.76
N LEU A 20 -11.32 -26.46 -9.61
CA LEU A 20 -12.28 -26.52 -10.71
C LEU A 20 -12.57 -25.11 -11.24
N PHE A 21 -12.86 -24.17 -10.34
CA PHE A 21 -13.11 -22.77 -10.69
C PHE A 21 -11.94 -22.15 -11.45
N ALA A 22 -10.70 -22.39 -11.00
CA ALA A 22 -9.51 -21.88 -11.69
C ALA A 22 -9.38 -22.43 -13.12
N VAL A 23 -9.62 -23.74 -13.30
CA VAL A 23 -9.56 -24.39 -14.63
C VAL A 23 -10.64 -23.82 -15.56
N GLU A 24 -11.88 -23.69 -15.10
CA GLU A 24 -13.00 -23.13 -15.87
C GLU A 24 -12.69 -21.71 -16.37
N ASN A 25 -12.00 -20.92 -15.54
CA ASN A 25 -11.61 -19.54 -15.86
C ASN A 25 -10.22 -19.43 -16.51
N ARG A 26 -9.63 -20.56 -16.95
CA ARG A 26 -8.29 -20.62 -17.59
C ARG A 26 -7.19 -19.92 -16.79
N THR A 27 -7.24 -20.07 -15.47
CA THR A 27 -6.29 -19.47 -14.51
C THR A 27 -5.77 -20.52 -13.54
N THR A 28 -4.95 -20.09 -12.58
CA THR A 28 -4.46 -20.94 -11.48
C THR A 28 -4.89 -20.39 -10.14
N VAL A 29 -5.01 -21.26 -9.14
CA VAL A 29 -5.30 -20.85 -7.75
C VAL A 29 -4.24 -19.85 -7.25
N ALA A 30 -2.99 -20.05 -7.64
CA ALA A 30 -1.90 -19.13 -7.30
C ALA A 30 -2.10 -17.74 -7.91
N ASP A 31 -2.53 -17.66 -9.17
CA ASP A 31 -2.81 -16.38 -9.82
C ASP A 31 -4.00 -15.68 -9.18
N MET A 32 -5.08 -16.40 -8.89
CA MET A 32 -6.24 -15.86 -8.18
C MET A 32 -5.86 -15.26 -6.83
N ILE A 33 -5.12 -15.99 -6.00
CA ILE A 33 -4.66 -15.53 -4.68
C ILE A 33 -3.71 -14.32 -4.85
N THR A 34 -2.79 -14.38 -5.82
CA THR A 34 -1.84 -13.29 -6.07
C THR A 34 -2.56 -12.01 -6.47
N GLN A 35 -3.52 -12.09 -7.39
CA GLN A 35 -4.29 -10.93 -7.84
C GLN A 35 -5.17 -10.37 -6.72
N TYR A 36 -5.81 -11.23 -5.92
CA TYR A 36 -6.57 -10.80 -4.76
C TYR A 36 -5.69 -10.05 -3.75
N LEU A 37 -4.55 -10.64 -3.35
CA LEU A 37 -3.63 -10.02 -2.40
C LEU A 37 -3.04 -8.70 -2.95
N LEU A 38 -2.78 -8.62 -4.25
CA LEU A 38 -2.33 -7.39 -4.90
C LEU A 38 -3.41 -6.30 -4.85
N ALA A 39 -4.67 -6.65 -5.14
CA ALA A 39 -5.79 -5.72 -5.07
C ALA A 39 -6.00 -5.24 -3.62
N LEU A 40 -5.98 -6.16 -2.65
CA LEU A 40 -6.09 -5.84 -1.23
C LEU A 40 -4.96 -4.92 -0.77
N LYS A 41 -3.71 -5.19 -1.16
CA LYS A 41 -2.56 -4.34 -0.84
C LYS A 41 -2.76 -2.92 -1.37
N ARG A 42 -3.19 -2.79 -2.64
CA ARG A 42 -3.43 -1.47 -3.26
C ARG A 42 -4.52 -0.69 -2.55
N GLN A 43 -5.62 -1.34 -2.17
CA GLN A 43 -6.69 -0.69 -1.41
C GLN A 43 -6.22 -0.29 -0.02
N ALA A 44 -5.54 -1.18 0.71
CA ALA A 44 -5.02 -0.86 2.03
C ALA A 44 -3.95 0.26 2.02
N GLU A 45 -3.14 0.34 0.96
CA GLU A 45 -2.23 1.47 0.73
C GLU A 45 -3.01 2.75 0.42
N GLY A 46 -4.06 2.68 -0.40
CA GLY A 46 -4.98 3.78 -0.68
C GLY A 46 -5.64 4.33 0.59
N ASP A 47 -6.22 3.47 1.43
CA ASP A 47 -6.84 3.83 2.70
C ASP A 47 -5.85 4.46 3.68
N ARG A 48 -4.59 3.98 3.71
CA ARG A 48 -3.52 4.59 4.51
C ARG A 48 -3.20 6.00 4.02
N VAL A 49 -3.12 6.19 2.70
CA VAL A 49 -2.90 7.51 2.09
C VAL A 49 -4.08 8.43 2.41
N GLU A 50 -5.31 7.96 2.26
CA GLU A 50 -6.51 8.75 2.57
C GLU A 50 -6.51 9.20 4.03
N LYS A 51 -6.23 8.30 4.98
CA LYS A 51 -6.10 8.65 6.40
C LYS A 51 -5.00 9.68 6.68
N ILE A 52 -3.87 9.63 5.97
CA ILE A 52 -2.79 10.61 6.10
C ILE A 52 -3.24 11.97 5.54
N LEU A 53 -3.85 11.99 4.36
CA LEU A 53 -4.32 13.21 3.70
C LEU A 53 -5.46 13.88 4.47
N SER A 54 -6.32 13.10 5.14
CA SER A 54 -7.39 13.62 6.00
C SER A 54 -6.91 14.11 7.37
N ASN A 55 -5.63 13.96 7.71
CA ASN A 55 -5.11 14.43 9.00
C ASN A 55 -4.96 15.96 9.01
N PRO A 56 -5.59 16.70 9.95
CA PRO A 56 -5.45 18.15 10.02
C PRO A 56 -4.00 18.65 10.15
N ALA A 57 -3.12 17.85 10.76
CA ALA A 57 -1.70 18.16 10.84
C ALA A 57 -1.01 18.12 9.46
N PHE A 58 -1.45 17.22 8.58
CA PHE A 58 -0.96 17.14 7.20
C PHE A 58 -1.38 18.37 6.40
N GLU A 59 -2.68 18.73 6.45
CA GLU A 59 -3.21 19.93 5.78
C GLU A 59 -2.48 21.19 6.26
N LYS A 60 -2.36 21.35 7.59
CA LYS A 60 -1.66 22.49 8.19
C LYS A 60 -0.19 22.56 7.76
N ALA A 61 0.54 21.44 7.82
CA ALA A 61 1.94 21.41 7.40
C ALA A 61 2.11 21.78 5.91
N MET A 62 1.20 21.33 5.05
CA MET A 62 1.17 21.69 3.63
C MET A 62 0.91 23.19 3.41
N LEU A 63 -0.08 23.77 4.10
CA LEU A 63 -0.39 25.20 4.01
C LEU A 63 0.78 26.05 4.50
N ASP A 64 1.41 25.67 5.62
CA ASP A 64 2.56 26.37 6.20
C ASP A 64 3.77 26.31 5.27
N ALA A 65 4.05 25.14 4.67
CA ALA A 65 5.11 24.98 3.68
C ALA A 65 4.84 25.84 2.42
N GLN A 66 3.61 25.83 1.90
CA GLN A 66 3.24 26.67 0.76
C GLN A 66 3.36 28.17 1.05
N ALA A 67 2.93 28.62 2.23
CA ALA A 67 3.06 30.01 2.65
C ALA A 67 4.54 30.42 2.74
N THR A 68 5.39 29.54 3.26
CA THR A 68 6.85 29.73 3.39
C THR A 68 7.57 29.75 2.04
N LEU A 69 7.11 28.93 1.08
CA LEU A 69 7.62 28.99 -0.29
C LEU A 69 7.18 30.29 -0.98
N ARG A 70 5.90 30.66 -0.88
CA ARG A 70 5.35 31.89 -1.49
C ARG A 70 6.00 33.17 -0.97
N ASN A 71 6.35 33.21 0.31
CA ASN A 71 6.99 34.38 0.91
C ASN A 71 8.53 34.38 0.75
N GLY A 72 9.11 33.39 0.05
CA GLY A 72 10.54 33.30 -0.22
C GLY A 72 11.40 32.99 1.01
N LYS A 73 10.82 32.52 2.11
CA LYS A 73 11.55 32.22 3.35
C LYS A 73 11.97 30.76 3.48
N ALA A 74 11.68 29.92 2.48
CA ALA A 74 12.04 28.52 2.49
C ALA A 74 13.57 28.36 2.52
N ARG A 75 14.06 27.52 3.44
CA ARG A 75 15.46 27.15 3.57
C ARG A 75 15.59 25.63 3.52
N TRP A 76 16.60 25.17 2.81
CA TRP A 76 16.98 23.76 2.84
C TRP A 76 17.89 23.54 4.04
N HIS A 77 17.56 22.53 4.83
CA HIS A 77 18.33 22.13 6.00
C HIS A 77 18.88 20.72 5.79
N SER A 78 20.05 20.44 6.34
CA SER A 78 20.57 19.07 6.40
C SER A 78 19.76 18.24 7.40
N TYR A 79 19.83 16.91 7.30
CA TYR A 79 19.14 16.02 8.25
C TYR A 79 19.57 16.29 9.70
N GLU A 80 20.88 16.46 9.90
CA GLU A 80 21.49 16.70 11.21
C GLU A 80 21.08 18.07 11.78
N GLU A 81 20.86 19.09 10.94
CA GLU A 81 20.36 20.40 11.37
C GLU A 81 18.90 20.38 11.86
N VAL A 82 18.09 19.43 11.38
CA VAL A 82 16.65 19.36 11.71
C VAL A 82 16.37 18.30 12.79
N PHE A 83 17.14 17.23 12.82
CA PHE A 83 16.86 16.03 13.63
C PHE A 83 18.06 15.53 14.45
N GLY A 84 19.22 16.20 14.38
CA GLY A 84 20.31 15.97 15.33
C GLY A 84 19.93 16.51 16.72
N ASP A 85 20.43 15.86 17.77
CA ASP A 85 20.19 16.22 19.17
C ASP A 85 20.69 17.63 19.54
#